data_AF-A0A7C4GUV6-F1
#
_entry.id   AF-A0A7C4GUV6-F1
#
_cell.length_a   1.000
_cell.length_b   1.000
_cell.length_c   1.000
_cell.angle_alpha   90.00
_cell.angle_beta   90.00
_cell.angle_gamma   90.00
#
_symmetry.space_group_name_H-M   'P 1'
#
loop_
_entity.id
_entity.type
_entity.pdbx_description
1 polymer ?
#
loop_
_entity_poly.entity_id
_entity_poly.type
_entity_poly.pdbx_seq_one_letter_code
_entity_poly.pdbx_strand_id
1 'polypeptide(L)'
;YRTLRLPIILMRRIDLGPGVFSVSGGRAEALLVRKVLNEGGRADPSTPLYLYRPQVALLRRKLKTTTVIGFSTEGVLGLEELL
;
A
#
# COMPACT_ATOMS: atom_id res chain seq x y z
N TYR A 1 6.57 10.67 20.13
CA TYR A 1 5.42 9.78 19.82
C TYR A 1 5.24 9.74 18.31
N ARG A 2 5.26 8.57 17.68
CA ARG A 2 5.07 8.45 16.22
C ARG A 2 3.61 8.02 15.98
N THR A 3 2.79 8.98 15.62
CA THR A 3 1.32 8.83 15.52
C THR A 3 0.95 8.15 14.20
N LEU A 4 0.10 7.12 14.28
CA LEU A 4 -0.52 6.51 13.11
C LEU A 4 -1.47 7.52 12.44
N ARG A 5 -1.35 7.70 11.13
CA ARG A 5 -2.28 8.54 10.35
C ARG A 5 -3.27 7.68 9.59
N LEU A 6 -4.53 8.05 9.74
CA LEU A 6 -5.65 7.42 9.05
C LEU A 6 -6.27 8.43 8.06
N PRO A 7 -6.88 7.96 6.97
CA PRO A 7 -6.94 6.56 6.55
C PRO A 7 -5.58 6.06 6.03
N ILE A 8 -5.37 4.74 6.06
CA ILE A 8 -4.19 4.11 5.44
C ILE A 8 -4.38 4.17 3.92
N ILE A 9 -3.44 4.80 3.22
CA ILE A 9 -3.51 4.97 1.78
C ILE A 9 -2.75 3.81 1.11
N LEU A 10 -3.41 3.09 0.22
CA LEU A 10 -2.82 2.06 -0.64
C LEU A 10 -2.63 2.65 -2.03
N MET A 11 -1.41 3.00 -2.38
CA MET A 11 -1.09 3.56 -3.69
C MET A 11 -1.01 2.45 -4.72
N ARG A 12 -1.79 2.57 -5.80
CA ARG A 12 -1.70 1.69 -6.95
C ARG A 12 -0.37 1.94 -7.69
N ARG A 13 0.48 0.92 -7.76
CA ARG A 13 1.77 0.95 -8.47
C ARG A 13 1.61 0.36 -9.87
N ILE A 14 1.21 1.20 -10.81
CA ILE A 14 0.99 0.80 -12.21
C ILE A 14 2.31 0.37 -12.86
N ASP A 15 3.39 1.05 -12.49
CA ASP A 15 4.78 0.80 -12.89
C ASP A 15 5.29 -0.61 -12.53
N LEU A 16 4.77 -1.21 -11.45
CA LEU A 16 5.17 -2.55 -10.99
C LEU A 16 4.27 -3.67 -11.51
N GLY A 17 3.34 -3.36 -12.42
CA GLY A 17 2.45 -4.32 -13.04
C GLY A 17 1.04 -4.37 -12.43
N PRO A 18 0.18 -5.28 -12.93
CA PRO A 18 -1.24 -5.34 -12.58
C PRO A 18 -1.46 -5.76 -11.13
N GLY A 19 -2.26 -4.99 -10.38
CA GLY A 19 -2.71 -5.37 -9.05
C GLY A 19 -1.68 -5.25 -7.93
N VAL A 20 -0.57 -4.52 -8.15
CA VAL A 20 0.42 -4.16 -7.14
C VAL A 20 0.08 -2.84 -6.47
N PHE A 21 0.18 -2.79 -5.15
CA PHE A 21 -0.07 -1.61 -4.34
C PHE A 21 1.09 -1.41 -3.37
N SER A 22 1.34 -0.18 -2.95
CA SER A 22 2.25 0.14 -1.86
C SER A 22 1.51 0.86 -0.75
N VAL A 23 1.88 0.61 0.50
CA VAL A 23 1.35 1.39 1.62
C VAL A 23 2.01 2.76 1.65
N SER A 24 1.23 3.81 1.45
CA SER A 24 1.65 5.19 1.65
C SER A 24 1.62 5.55 3.13
N GLY A 25 2.65 6.25 3.58
CA GLY A 25 2.83 6.63 4.97
C GLY A 25 4.20 6.23 5.48
N GLY A 26 4.31 6.07 6.80
CA GLY A 26 5.56 5.73 7.46
C GLY A 26 5.54 4.32 8.06
N ARG A 27 6.48 4.13 8.98
CA ARG A 27 6.67 2.86 9.71
C ARG A 27 5.42 2.39 10.46
N ALA A 28 4.60 3.31 10.97
CA ALA A 28 3.43 2.94 11.77
C ALA A 28 2.36 2.25 10.92
N GLU A 29 2.07 2.80 9.75
CA GLU A 29 1.08 2.28 8.80
C GLU A 29 1.54 0.93 8.24
N ALA A 30 2.81 0.82 7.83
CA ALA A 30 3.37 -0.43 7.31
C ALA A 30 3.32 -1.56 8.37
N LEU A 31 3.65 -1.28 9.63
CA LEU A 31 3.59 -2.26 10.71
C LEU A 31 2.16 -2.70 11.01
N LEU A 32 1.21 -1.76 11.04
CA LEU A 32 -0.20 -2.07 11.24
C LEU A 32 -0.72 -2.99 10.14
N VAL A 33 -0.44 -2.68 8.88
CA VAL A 33 -0.86 -3.51 7.73
C VAL A 33 -0.29 -4.93 7.83
N ARG A 34 1.00 -5.09 8.10
CA ARG A 34 1.63 -6.40 8.29
C ARG A 34 0.97 -7.19 9.43
N LYS A 35 0.71 -6.53 10.55
CA LYS A 35 0.05 -7.14 11.71
C LYS A 35 -1.36 -7.62 11.37
N VAL A 36 -2.13 -6.82 10.61
CA VAL A 36 -3.50 -7.18 10.19
C VAL A 36 -3.52 -8.34 9.19
N LEU A 37 -2.52 -8.41 8.31
CA LEU A 37 -2.35 -9.48 7.34
C LEU A 37 -1.76 -10.77 7.94
N ASN A 38 -1.39 -10.76 9.22
CA ASN A 38 -0.69 -11.88 9.89
C ASN A 38 0.61 -12.31 9.18
N GLU A 39 1.25 -11.39 8.46
CA GLU A 39 2.55 -11.62 7.86
C GLU A 39 3.61 -11.49 8.95
N GLY A 40 3.88 -12.61 9.62
CA GLY A 40 4.93 -12.71 10.62
C GLY A 40 6.31 -12.45 10.01
N GLY A 41 7.12 -11.61 10.68
CA GLY A 41 8.51 -11.38 10.30
C GLY A 41 9.02 -10.02 10.78
N ARG A 42 10.30 -9.96 11.16
CA ARG A 42 11.02 -8.70 11.35
C ARG A 42 11.28 -8.09 9.97
N ALA A 43 10.28 -7.42 9.41
CA ALA A 43 10.46 -6.65 8.20
C ALA A 43 11.20 -5.35 8.51
N ASP A 44 12.20 -5.02 7.70
CA ASP A 44 12.89 -3.74 7.77
C ASP A 44 11.87 -2.61 7.49
N PRO A 45 11.69 -1.67 8.43
CA PRO A 45 10.86 -0.49 8.22
C PRO A 45 11.27 0.39 7.04
N SER A 46 12.50 0.25 6.55
CA SER A 46 13.04 1.03 5.43
C SER A 46 12.52 0.56 4.07
N THR A 47 12.05 -0.69 3.96
CA THR A 47 11.60 -1.27 2.69
C THR A 47 10.14 -0.93 2.43
N PRO A 48 9.78 -0.43 1.23
CA PRO A 48 8.39 -0.24 0.84
C PRO A 48 7.58 -1.53 0.99
N LEU A 49 6.43 -1.46 1.67
CA LEU A 49 5.53 -2.61 1.77
C LEU A 49 4.66 -2.69 0.52
N TYR A 50 4.97 -3.66 -0.35
CA TYR A 50 4.16 -4.00 -1.50
C TYR A 50 3.07 -5.03 -1.13
N LEU A 51 1.87 -4.78 -1.62
CA LEU A 51 0.70 -5.62 -1.45
C LEU A 51 0.12 -5.98 -2.82
N TYR A 52 -0.30 -7.23 -2.96
CA TYR A 52 -1.01 -7.71 -4.13
C TYR A 52 -2.53 -7.69 -3.89
N ARG A 53 -3.31 -7.75 -4.98
CA ARG A 53 -4.78 -7.78 -4.95
C ARG A 53 -5.38 -8.67 -3.85
N PRO A 54 -4.95 -9.93 -3.63
CA PRO A 54 -5.49 -10.76 -2.56
C PRO A 54 -5.25 -10.18 -1.16
N GLN A 55 -4.04 -9.67 -0.89
CA GLN A 55 -3.71 -9.02 0.39
C GLN A 55 -4.52 -7.74 0.59
N VAL A 56 -4.69 -6.93 -0.46
CA VAL A 56 -5.53 -5.71 -0.40
C VAL A 56 -6.99 -6.07 -0.09
N ALA A 57 -7.52 -7.13 -0.72
CA ALA A 57 -8.88 -7.60 -0.44
C ALA A 57 -9.03 -8.04 1.02
N LEU A 58 -8.06 -8.79 1.56
CA LEU A 58 -8.05 -9.19 2.97
C LEU A 58 -7.94 -7.99 3.90
N LEU A 59 -7.05 -7.04 3.60
CA LEU A 59 -6.86 -5.82 4.38
C LEU A 59 -8.17 -5.01 4.44
N ARG A 60 -8.83 -4.78 3.30
CA ARG A 60 -10.11 -4.06 3.24
C ARG A 60 -11.27 -4.79 3.92
N ARG A 61 -11.24 -6.13 3.99
CA ARG A 61 -12.22 -6.90 4.78
C ARG A 61 -12.06 -6.67 6.28
N LYS A 62 -10.82 -6.50 6.75
CA LYS A 62 -10.49 -6.28 8.17
C LYS A 62 -10.57 -4.80 8.57
N LEU A 63 -10.14 -3.88 7.71
CA LEU A 63 -10.10 -2.43 7.92
C LEU A 63 -11.07 -1.71 6.96
N LYS A 64 -12.38 -1.98 7.12
CA LYS A 64 -13.41 -1.60 6.13
C LYS A 64 -13.46 -0.10 5.82
N THR A 65 -13.38 0.75 6.83
CA THR A 65 -13.55 2.22 6.71
C THR A 65 -12.23 2.98 6.76
N THR A 66 -11.14 2.31 7.10
CA THR A 66 -9.86 2.96 7.42
C THR A 66 -8.79 2.76 6.36
N THR A 67 -9.19 2.29 5.18
CA THR A 67 -8.28 2.05 4.06
C THR A 67 -8.83 2.72 2.80
N VAL A 68 -7.98 3.48 2.10
CA VAL A 68 -8.31 4.18 0.85
C VAL A 68 -7.33 3.74 -0.24
N ILE A 69 -7.80 3.60 -1.48
CA ILE A 69 -6.93 3.31 -2.63
C ILE A 69 -6.62 4.63 -3.34
N GLY A 70 -5.34 4.98 -3.42
CA GLY A 70 -4.86 6.10 -4.21
C GLY A 70 -4.35 5.64 -5.57
N PHE A 71 -4.53 6.47 -6.59
CA PHE A 71 -4.00 6.23 -7.93
C PHE A 71 -3.04 7.37 -8.27
N SER A 72 -1.83 7.04 -8.73
CA SER A 72 -0.91 8.02 -9.31
C SER A 72 -1.02 7.94 -10.83
N THR A 73 -1.11 9.10 -11.47
CA THR A 73 -1.15 9.24 -12.93
C THR A 73 0.25 9.13 -13.56
N GLU A 74 1.32 9.14 -12.76
CA GLU A 74 2.71 9.11 -13.26
C GLU A 74 3.01 7.88 -14.13
N GLY A 75 2.41 6.73 -13.82
CA GLY A 75 2.56 5.52 -14.65
C GLY A 75 1.71 5.50 -15.93
N VAL A 76 0.73 6.42 -16.05
CA VAL A 76 -0.13 6.56 -17.24
C VAL A 76 0.44 7.64 -18.17
N LEU A 77 0.86 8.78 -17.60
CA LEU A 77 1.47 9.88 -18.34
C LEU A 77 2.83 9.51 -18.95
N GLY A 78 3.65 8.72 -18.25
CA GLY A 78 4.94 8.25 -18.79
C GLY A 78 4.82 7.29 -19.99
N LEU A 79 3.63 6.72 -20.25
CA LEU A 79 3.36 5.92 -21.45
C LEU A 79 2.92 6.80 -22.63
N GLU A 80 2.30 7.95 -22.37
CA GLU A 80 1.92 8.93 -23.40
C GLU A 80 3.14 9.73 -23.89
N GLU A 81 4.13 9.99 -23.04
CA GLU A 81 5.39 10.67 -23.43
C GLU A 81 6.32 9.80 -24.30
N LEU A 82 6.03 8.50 -24.44
CA LEU A 82 6.81 7.54 -25.24
C LEU A 82 6.15 7.17 -26.58
N LEU A 83 5.02 7.80 -26.95
CA LEU A 83 4.29 7.64 -28.21
C LEU A 83 4.41 8.89 -29.09
#